data_AF-A0A026WXZ2-F1
#
_entry.id   AF-A0A026WXZ2-F1
#
_cell.length_a   1.000
_cell.length_b   1.000
_cell.length_c   1.000
_cell.angle_alpha   90.00
_cell.angle_beta   90.00
_cell.angle_gamma   90.00
#
_symmetry.space_group_name_H-M   'P 1'
#
loop_
_entity.id
_entity.type
_entity.pdbx_description
1 polymer ?
#
loop_
_entity_poly.entity_id
_entity_poly.type
_entity_poly.pdbx_seq_one_letter_code
_entity_poly.pdbx_strand_id
1 'polypeptide(L)' 'CRARQDMNHVILYCPLYRDRALFLITFIQSQYHRLFNDITPLLHDPPAKLCRLLVAFFKSVQLFP' A
#
# COMPACT_ATOMS: atom_id res chain seq x y z
N CYS A 1 -15.39 -6.57 17.67
CA CYS A 1 -13.94 -6.56 17.43
C CYS A 1 -13.68 -6.21 15.97
N ARG A 2 -13.47 -4.92 15.65
CA ARG A 2 -13.21 -4.45 14.28
C ARG A 2 -11.95 -5.16 13.77
N ALA A 3 -12.08 -5.97 12.72
CA ALA A 3 -10.93 -6.52 12.02
C ALA A 3 -10.02 -5.34 11.66
N ARG A 4 -8.78 -5.38 12.17
CA ARG A 4 -7.79 -4.34 11.99
C ARG A 4 -7.67 -4.06 10.49
N GLN A 5 -8.12 -2.89 10.04
CA GLN A 5 -7.78 -2.38 8.73
C GLN A 5 -6.31 -1.99 8.79
N ASP A 6 -5.45 -3.00 8.74
CA ASP A 6 -4.02 -2.79 8.64
C ASP A 6 -3.68 -2.23 7.25
N MET A 7 -2.43 -1.84 7.08
CA MET A 7 -1.98 -1.23 5.84
C MET A 7 -2.12 -2.18 4.64
N ASN A 8 -1.99 -3.49 4.89
CA ASN A 8 -2.27 -4.52 3.90
C ASN A 8 -3.73 -4.47 3.43
N HIS A 9 -4.68 -4.40 4.37
CA HIS A 9 -6.09 -4.26 4.03
C HIS A 9 -6.34 -3.02 3.19
N VAL A 10 -5.86 -1.84 3.62
CA VAL A 10 -6.11 -0.57 2.93
C VAL A 10 -5.52 -0.57 1.50
N ILE A 11 -4.31 -1.08 1.33
CA ILE A 11 -3.57 -1.00 0.06
C ILE A 11 -3.92 -2.17 -0.87
N LEU A 12 -4.02 -3.41 -0.36
CA LEU A 12 -4.14 -4.60 -1.20
C LEU A 12 -5.59 -5.07 -1.38
N TYR A 13 -6.45 -4.88 -0.38
CA TYR A 13 -7.74 -5.56 -0.32
C TYR A 13 -8.96 -4.64 -0.27
N CYS A 14 -8.80 -3.37 0.08
CA CYS A 14 -9.91 -2.45 0.28
C CYS A 14 -10.54 -2.04 -1.06
N PRO A 15 -11.80 -2.40 -1.34
CA PRO A 15 -12.45 -2.07 -2.61
C PRO A 15 -12.56 -0.56 -2.82
N LEU A 16 -12.74 0.19 -1.74
CA LEU A 16 -12.88 1.65 -1.75
C LEU A 16 -11.64 2.38 -2.29
N TYR A 17 -10.46 1.80 -2.07
CA TYR A 17 -9.19 2.42 -2.44
C TYR A 17 -8.50 1.71 -3.61
N ARG A 18 -9.10 0.65 -4.14
CA ARG A 18 -8.50 -0.23 -5.16
C ARG A 18 -8.00 0.53 -6.38
N ASP A 19 -8.80 1.45 -6.92
CA ASP A 19 -8.44 2.20 -8.12
C ASP A 19 -7.25 3.15 -7.84
N ARG A 20 -7.23 3.79 -6.67
CA ARG A 20 -6.14 4.68 -6.25
C ARG A 20 -4.88 3.89 -5.86
N ALA A 21 -5.06 2.68 -5.34
CA ALA A 21 -3.98 1.78 -4.96
C ALA A 21 -3.35 1.06 -6.16
N LEU A 22 -4.04 0.99 -7.31
CA LEU A 22 -3.61 0.19 -8.48
C LEU A 22 -2.17 0.50 -8.91
N PHE A 23 -1.80 1.78 -8.96
CA PHE A 23 -0.44 2.19 -9.33
C PHE A 23 0.61 1.72 -8.31
N LEU A 24 0.30 1.87 -7.02
CA LEU A 24 1.16 1.42 -5.92
C LEU A 24 1.30 -0.11 -5.93
N ILE A 25 0.20 -0.84 -6.10
CA ILE A 25 0.18 -2.31 -6.20
C ILE A 25 1.02 -2.77 -7.39
N THR A 26 0.84 -2.16 -8.56
CA THR A 26 1.57 -2.51 -9.78
C THR A 26 3.07 -2.27 -9.60
N PHE A 27 3.45 -1.15 -8.97
CA PHE A 27 4.84 -0.88 -8.63
C PHE A 27 5.40 -1.95 -7.69
N ILE A 28 4.69 -2.28 -6.61
CA ILE A 28 5.12 -3.31 -5.65
C ILE A 28 5.28 -4.66 -6.35
N GLN A 29 4.32 -5.08 -7.17
CA GLN A 29 4.36 -6.35 -7.90
C GLN A 29 5.52 -6.40 -8.92
N SER A 30 5.84 -5.28 -9.57
CA SER A 30 6.92 -5.20 -10.55
C SER A 30 8.32 -5.29 -9.93
N GLN A 31 8.47 -4.84 -8.67
CA GLN A 31 9.75 -4.81 -7.97
C GLN A 31 9.91 -5.99 -7.00
N TYR A 32 8.80 -6.50 -6.48
CA TYR A 32 8.74 -7.47 -5.40
C TYR A 32 7.77 -8.59 -5.77
N HIS A 33 8.12 -9.36 -6.80
CA HIS A 33 7.33 -10.48 -7.36
C HIS A 33 6.80 -11.52 -6.34
N ARG A 34 7.24 -11.49 -5.08
CA ARG A 34 6.86 -12.43 -4.01
C ARG A 34 5.91 -11.84 -2.95
N LEU A 35 5.63 -10.54 -2.97
CA LEU A 35 4.89 -9.85 -1.91
C LEU A 35 3.50 -9.45 -2.41
N PHE A 36 2.65 -10.45 -2.65
CA PHE A 36 1.26 -10.21 -3.10
C PHE A 36 0.30 -9.93 -1.94
N ASN A 37 0.59 -10.49 -0.76
CA ASN A 37 -0.41 -10.56 0.31
C ASN A 37 -0.01 -9.79 1.57
N ASP A 38 1.27 -9.39 1.65
CA ASP A 38 1.84 -8.69 2.80
C ASP A 38 2.95 -7.73 2.36
N ILE A 39 2.75 -6.43 2.59
CA ILE A 39 3.73 -5.38 2.34
C ILE A 39 4.56 -5.05 3.58
N THR A 40 4.23 -5.61 4.76
CA THR A 40 4.95 -5.32 6.01
C THR A 40 6.46 -5.52 5.91
N PRO A 41 6.98 -6.55 5.22
CA PRO A 41 8.42 -6.72 5.03
C PRO A 41 9.08 -5.55 4.29
N LEU A 42 8.36 -4.84 3.43
CA LEU A 42 8.87 -3.68 2.69
C LEU A 42 9.01 -2.42 3.56
N LEU A 43 8.39 -2.42 4.75
CA LEU A 43 8.38 -1.26 5.64
C LEU A 43 9.54 -1.25 6.63
N HIS A 44 10.24 -2.37 6.77
CA HIS A 44 11.40 -2.45 7.65
C HIS A 44 12.57 -1.62 7.12
N ASP A 45 12.76 -1.58 5.80
CA ASP A 45 13.74 -0.72 5.12
C ASP A 45 13.20 -0.29 3.75
N PRO A 46 12.25 0.67 3.73
CA PRO A 46 11.54 1.01 2.52
C PRO A 46 12.43 1.85 1.59
N PRO A 47 12.54 1.50 0.29
CA PRO A 47 13.21 2.38 -0.65
C PRO A 47 12.51 3.74 -0.72
N ALA A 48 13.27 4.81 -0.90
CA ALA A 48 12.73 6.17 -0.97
C ALA A 48 11.58 6.32 -1.99
N LYS A 49 11.61 5.56 -3.08
CA LYS A 49 10.52 5.52 -4.06
C LYS A 49 9.23 4.93 -3.48
N LEU A 50 9.32 3.85 -2.71
CA LEU A 50 8.17 3.25 -2.04
C LEU A 50 7.55 4.23 -1.03
N CYS A 51 8.36 4.90 -0.21
CA CYS A 51 7.88 5.93 0.72
C CYS A 51 7.09 7.04 0.02
N ARG A 52 7.62 7.57 -1.10
CA ARG A 52 6.93 8.61 -1.89
C ARG A 52 5.58 8.12 -2.43
N LEU A 53 5.52 6.88 -2.90
CA LEU A 53 4.27 6.30 -3.42
C LEU A 53 3.26 6.04 -2.33
N LEU A 54 3.69 5.56 -1.15
CA LEU A 54 2.83 5.40 0.02
C LEU A 54 2.24 6.74 0.45
N VAL A 55 3.06 7.79 0.58
CA VAL A 55 2.59 9.14 0.94
C VAL A 55 1.62 9.69 -0.11
N ALA A 56 1.94 9.55 -1.40
CA ALA A 56 1.06 10.00 -2.48
C ALA A 56 -0.28 9.27 -2.46
N PHE A 57 -0.26 7.94 -2.25
CA PHE A 57 -1.46 7.14 -2.08
C PHE A 57 -2.28 7.63 -0.89
N PHE A 58 -1.70 7.74 0.30
CA PHE A 58 -2.42 8.15 1.51
C PHE A 58 -3.03 9.55 1.41
N LYS A 59 -2.33 10.50 0.78
CA LYS A 59 -2.88 11.82 0.45
C LYS A 59 -4.07 11.70 -0.51
N SER A 60 -3.96 10.87 -1.54
CA SER A 60 -5.04 10.66 -2.52
C SER A 60 -6.30 10.07 -1.88
N VAL A 61 -6.17 9.27 -0.81
CA VAL A 61 -7.29 8.65 -0.10
C VAL A 61 -7.73 9.40 1.17
N GLN A 62 -7.15 10.58 1.43
CA GLN A 62 -7.45 11.42 2.60
C GLN A 62 -7.29 10.67 3.93
N LEU A 63 -6.35 9.71 4.00
CA LEU A 63 -6.04 8.96 5.23
C LEU A 63 -4.99 9.66 6.09
N PHE A 64 -4.41 10.76 5.61
CA PHE A 64 -3.58 11.69 6.37
C PHE A 64 -4.11 13.12 6.17
N PRO A 65 -4.08 13.97 7.22
CA PRO A 65 -4.36 15.39 7.10
C PRO A 65 -3.31 16.14 6.25
#